data_AF-A0A1Q9BWP3-F1
#
_entry.id   AF-A0A1Q9BWP3-F1
#
_cell.length_a   1.000
_cell.length_b   1.000
_cell.length_c   1.000
_cell.angle_alpha   90.00
_cell.angle_beta   90.00
_cell.angle_gamma   90.00
#
_symmetry.space_group_name_H-M   'P 1'
#
loop_
_entity.id
_entity.type
_entity.pdbx_description
1 polymer ?
#
loop_
_entity_poly.entity_id
_entity_poly.type
_entity_poly.pdbx_seq_one_letter_code
_entity_poly.pdbx_strand_id
1 'polypeptide(L)'
;MTVDKALSFEVLWFWTIAKGSTVVMTAINANNVKGLQKALAAAPRGERATWLLHIQVGDQFISPFVWALENGSETICHAMLRDLLMIRADRSLYYYGADELFAKHQDVVKRLTDRTSALLRTLLDGLVWRSQRTEANGTLRRVNYFVKYVLEDAKGKFSPSLKNISASGDPSIVSHPLVSVVVELLWAGVVRRQFIVSRIWNILNLIIFVMGQEITPSMIRNNGPSNELYSLLLLEPER
;
A
#
# COMPACT_ATOMS: atom_id res chain seq x y z
N MET A 1 -20.02 -3.24 -17.95
CA MET A 1 -18.85 -2.59 -18.62
C MET A 1 -17.59 -3.47 -18.61
N THR A 2 -17.74 -4.79 -18.52
CA THR A 2 -16.65 -5.80 -18.46
C THR A 2 -16.57 -6.66 -19.72
N VAL A 3 -17.65 -6.72 -20.52
CA VAL A 3 -17.76 -7.61 -21.69
C VAL A 3 -16.99 -7.07 -22.91
N ASP A 4 -16.99 -5.75 -23.13
CA ASP A 4 -16.26 -5.16 -24.28
C ASP A 4 -14.73 -5.25 -24.16
N LYS A 5 -14.21 -5.20 -22.93
CA LYS A 5 -12.78 -5.41 -22.68
C LYS A 5 -12.38 -6.86 -22.91
N ALA A 6 -13.24 -7.82 -22.57
CA ALA A 6 -12.97 -9.23 -22.79
C ALA A 6 -12.93 -9.57 -24.29
N LEU A 7 -13.86 -9.03 -25.08
CA LEU A 7 -13.91 -9.20 -26.54
C LEU A 7 -12.71 -8.55 -27.25
N SER A 8 -12.26 -7.37 -26.85
CA SER A 8 -11.05 -6.78 -27.44
C SER A 8 -9.79 -7.59 -27.11
N PHE A 9 -9.79 -8.28 -25.96
CA PHE A 9 -8.66 -9.07 -25.48
C PHE A 9 -8.56 -10.43 -26.16
N GLU A 10 -9.67 -11.13 -26.40
CA GLU A 10 -9.66 -12.39 -27.16
C GLU A 10 -9.26 -12.19 -28.63
N VAL A 11 -9.69 -11.08 -29.23
CA VAL A 11 -9.24 -10.70 -30.57
C VAL A 11 -7.75 -10.36 -30.55
N LEU A 12 -7.26 -9.63 -29.54
CA LEU A 12 -5.81 -9.42 -29.36
C LEU A 12 -5.08 -10.77 -29.25
N TRP A 13 -5.58 -11.66 -28.41
CA TRP A 13 -5.03 -12.97 -28.07
C TRP A 13 -4.75 -13.83 -29.30
N PHE A 14 -5.69 -13.90 -30.24
CA PHE A 14 -5.53 -14.65 -31.47
C PHE A 14 -4.43 -14.05 -32.38
N TRP A 15 -4.33 -12.73 -32.43
CA TRP A 15 -3.34 -12.03 -33.26
C TRP A 15 -1.92 -12.07 -32.68
N THR A 16 -1.75 -12.01 -31.35
CA THR A 16 -0.43 -12.09 -30.70
C THR A 16 0.22 -13.45 -30.89
N ILE A 17 -0.57 -14.52 -30.80
CA ILE A 17 -0.10 -15.91 -31.00
C ILE A 17 0.22 -16.15 -32.48
N ALA A 18 -0.60 -15.62 -33.39
CA ALA A 18 -0.44 -15.88 -34.83
C ALA A 18 0.68 -15.06 -35.51
N LYS A 19 1.04 -13.87 -35.01
CA LYS A 19 1.95 -12.94 -35.73
C LYS A 19 3.28 -12.58 -35.06
N GLY A 20 3.49 -12.81 -33.76
CA GLY A 20 4.71 -12.28 -33.12
C GLY A 20 4.88 -12.59 -31.64
N SER A 21 4.70 -13.83 -31.23
CA SER A 21 4.94 -14.21 -29.83
C SER A 21 6.45 -14.15 -29.53
N THR A 22 6.87 -13.20 -28.70
CA THR A 22 8.22 -13.20 -28.15
C THR A 22 8.42 -14.44 -27.26
N VAL A 23 9.68 -14.86 -27.06
CA VAL A 23 10.02 -16.01 -26.21
C VAL A 23 9.51 -15.82 -24.77
N VAL A 24 9.36 -14.57 -24.33
CA VAL A 24 8.75 -14.20 -23.05
C VAL A 24 7.25 -14.52 -23.04
N MET A 25 6.51 -14.14 -24.08
CA MET A 25 5.06 -14.38 -24.18
C MET A 25 4.73 -15.87 -24.32
N THR A 26 5.54 -16.64 -25.06
CA THR A 26 5.36 -18.10 -25.15
C THR A 26 5.60 -18.77 -23.80
N ALA A 27 6.62 -18.34 -23.05
CA ALA A 27 6.86 -18.85 -21.71
C ALA A 27 5.72 -18.49 -20.73
N ILE A 28 5.12 -17.31 -20.89
CA ILE A 28 3.97 -16.88 -20.07
C ILE A 28 2.75 -17.75 -20.34
N ASN A 29 2.41 -17.94 -21.62
CA ASN A 29 1.24 -18.75 -22.01
C ASN A 29 1.42 -20.23 -21.63
N ALA A 30 2.65 -20.76 -21.65
CA ALA A 30 2.96 -22.13 -21.25
C ALA A 30 3.10 -22.32 -19.72
N ASN A 31 2.90 -21.26 -18.93
CA ASN A 31 3.12 -21.26 -17.48
C ASN A 31 4.51 -21.77 -17.01
N ASN A 32 5.56 -21.55 -17.82
CA ASN A 32 6.87 -22.16 -17.59
C ASN A 32 7.90 -21.16 -17.06
N VAL A 33 8.13 -21.20 -15.74
CA VAL A 33 9.09 -20.33 -15.04
C VAL A 33 10.53 -20.51 -15.54
N LYS A 34 10.97 -21.75 -15.81
CA LYS A 34 12.33 -22.02 -16.29
C LYS A 34 12.51 -21.48 -17.72
N GLY A 35 11.49 -21.63 -18.55
CA GLY A 35 11.45 -21.06 -19.90
C GLY A 35 11.57 -19.54 -19.87
N LEU A 36 10.83 -18.88 -18.97
CA LEU A 36 10.91 -17.44 -18.76
C LEU A 36 12.30 -16.99 -18.30
N GLN A 37 12.89 -17.66 -17.30
CA GLN A 37 14.23 -17.34 -16.83
C GLN A 37 15.28 -17.47 -17.93
N LYS A 38 15.16 -18.50 -18.79
CA LYS A 38 16.05 -18.67 -19.96
C LYS A 38 15.85 -17.56 -20.99
N ALA A 39 14.60 -17.14 -21.23
CA ALA A 39 14.29 -16.02 -22.12
C ALA A 39 14.88 -14.70 -21.59
N LEU A 40 14.75 -14.44 -20.29
CA LEU A 40 15.32 -13.25 -19.65
C LEU A 40 16.84 -13.30 -19.56
N ALA A 41 17.43 -14.50 -19.46
CA ALA A 41 18.88 -14.67 -19.50
C ALA A 41 19.46 -14.20 -20.85
N ALA A 42 18.72 -14.39 -21.94
CA ALA A 42 19.09 -13.96 -23.28
C ALA A 42 18.87 -12.46 -23.55
N ALA A 43 18.09 -11.78 -22.70
CA ALA A 43 17.84 -10.35 -22.86
C ALA A 43 19.12 -9.52 -22.61
N PRO A 44 19.36 -8.47 -23.41
CA PRO A 44 20.48 -7.56 -23.22
C PRO A 44 20.48 -6.93 -21.81
N ARG A 45 21.67 -6.63 -21.29
CA ARG A 45 21.84 -6.09 -19.94
C ARG A 45 21.17 -4.72 -19.84
N GLY A 46 20.43 -4.49 -18.76
CA GLY A 46 19.70 -3.24 -18.54
C GLY A 46 18.35 -3.11 -19.25
N GLU A 47 18.01 -3.99 -20.21
CA GLU A 47 16.73 -3.94 -20.93
C GLU A 47 15.72 -5.02 -20.47
N ARG A 48 16.03 -5.73 -19.38
CA ARG A 48 15.18 -6.82 -18.88
C ARG A 48 13.81 -6.34 -18.41
N ALA A 49 13.72 -5.18 -17.74
CA ALA A 49 12.43 -4.62 -17.37
C ALA A 49 11.65 -4.18 -18.60
N THR A 50 12.31 -3.61 -19.62
CA THR A 50 11.69 -3.36 -20.91
C THR A 50 11.06 -4.64 -21.45
N TRP A 51 11.79 -5.76 -21.49
CA TRP A 51 11.22 -7.04 -21.96
C TRP A 51 10.08 -7.58 -21.10
N LEU A 52 9.99 -7.24 -19.82
CA LEU A 52 8.93 -7.70 -18.90
C LEU A 52 7.73 -6.75 -18.84
N LEU A 53 7.93 -5.47 -19.16
CA LEU A 53 6.93 -4.41 -18.99
C LEU A 53 6.47 -3.83 -20.33
N HIS A 54 7.26 -3.99 -21.38
CA HIS A 54 7.06 -3.37 -22.69
C HIS A 54 7.53 -4.29 -23.82
N ILE A 55 6.57 -4.98 -24.45
CA ILE A 55 6.80 -5.70 -25.69
C ILE A 55 5.92 -5.11 -26.76
N GLN A 56 6.54 -4.77 -27.89
CA GLN A 56 5.82 -4.40 -29.11
C GLN A 56 5.49 -5.67 -29.89
N VAL A 57 4.21 -5.87 -30.18
CA VAL A 57 3.74 -6.94 -31.07
C VAL A 57 2.97 -6.28 -32.21
N GLY A 58 3.60 -6.23 -33.39
CA GLY A 58 3.08 -5.46 -34.52
C GLY A 58 3.02 -3.96 -34.19
N ASP A 59 1.81 -3.39 -34.24
CA ASP A 59 1.56 -1.97 -33.97
C ASP A 59 1.04 -1.71 -32.54
N GLN A 60 0.97 -2.75 -31.71
CA GLN A 60 0.44 -2.65 -30.35
C GLN A 60 1.52 -2.90 -29.31
N PHE A 61 1.38 -2.22 -28.18
CA PHE A 61 2.24 -2.38 -27.02
C PHE A 61 1.50 -3.13 -25.92
N ILE A 62 2.08 -4.25 -25.51
CA ILE A 62 1.55 -5.10 -24.46
C ILE A 62 2.56 -5.11 -23.32
N SER A 63 2.06 -5.09 -22.09
CA SER A 63 2.89 -5.32 -20.91
C SER A 63 2.82 -6.79 -20.51
N PRO A 64 3.88 -7.58 -20.70
CA PRO A 64 3.88 -9.01 -20.37
C PRO A 64 3.53 -9.29 -18.91
N PHE A 65 3.94 -8.40 -17.99
CA PHE A 65 3.60 -8.54 -16.58
C PHE A 65 2.10 -8.42 -16.32
N VAL A 66 1.45 -7.40 -16.88
CA VAL A 66 -0.01 -7.24 -16.74
C VAL A 66 -0.74 -8.37 -17.46
N TRP A 67 -0.23 -8.80 -18.62
CA TRP A 67 -0.75 -9.96 -19.33
C TRP A 67 -0.71 -11.24 -18.48
N ALA A 68 0.42 -11.52 -17.83
CA ALA A 68 0.55 -12.66 -16.92
C ALA A 68 -0.42 -12.55 -15.72
N LEU A 69 -0.64 -11.34 -15.21
CA LEU A 69 -1.57 -11.07 -14.11
C LEU A 69 -3.02 -11.27 -14.52
N GLU A 70 -3.38 -10.85 -15.74
CA GLU A 70 -4.72 -11.02 -16.31
C GLU A 70 -5.03 -12.48 -16.66
N ASN A 71 -4.02 -13.23 -17.11
CA ASN A 71 -4.11 -14.68 -17.33
C ASN A 71 -4.18 -15.49 -16.02
N GLY A 72 -3.96 -14.86 -14.86
CA GLY A 72 -3.98 -15.54 -13.56
C GLY A 72 -2.79 -16.48 -13.31
N SER A 73 -1.69 -16.33 -14.05
CA SER A 73 -0.47 -17.10 -13.77
C SER A 73 0.33 -16.46 -12.62
N GLU A 74 -0.02 -16.86 -11.40
CA GLU A 74 0.61 -16.32 -10.19
C GLU A 74 2.10 -16.69 -10.08
N THR A 75 2.47 -17.92 -10.43
CA THR A 75 3.85 -18.41 -10.35
C THR A 75 4.80 -17.63 -11.25
N ILE A 76 4.36 -17.29 -12.47
CA ILE A 76 5.11 -16.43 -13.37
C ILE A 76 5.14 -15.00 -12.86
N CYS A 77 4.00 -14.44 -12.45
CA CYS A 77 3.96 -13.07 -11.90
C CYS A 77 4.93 -12.92 -10.73
N HIS A 78 4.98 -13.91 -9.84
CA HIS A 78 5.93 -13.95 -8.74
C HIS A 78 7.38 -13.98 -9.23
N ALA A 79 7.69 -14.81 -10.23
CA ALA A 79 9.03 -14.88 -10.82
C ALA A 79 9.43 -13.56 -11.52
N MET A 80 8.50 -12.93 -12.24
CA MET A 80 8.70 -11.65 -12.93
C MET A 80 8.95 -10.52 -11.92
N LEU A 81 8.10 -10.40 -10.89
CA LEU A 81 8.29 -9.39 -9.83
C LEU A 81 9.63 -9.56 -9.12
N ARG A 82 9.99 -10.80 -8.80
CA ARG A 82 11.28 -11.09 -8.18
C ARG A 82 12.46 -10.73 -9.09
N ASP A 83 12.34 -10.92 -10.40
CA ASP A 83 13.39 -10.54 -11.35
C ASP A 83 13.50 -9.01 -11.50
N LEU A 84 12.36 -8.31 -11.60
CA LEU A 84 12.28 -6.85 -11.70
C LEU A 84 12.85 -6.14 -10.48
N LEU A 85 12.50 -6.61 -9.28
CA LEU A 85 12.91 -6.01 -8.01
C LEU A 85 14.26 -6.51 -7.50
N MET A 86 14.94 -7.38 -8.25
CA MET A 86 16.29 -7.82 -7.89
C MET A 86 17.30 -6.76 -8.30
N ILE A 87 18.00 -6.19 -7.30
CA ILE A 87 19.14 -5.32 -7.56
C ILE A 87 20.26 -6.17 -8.20
N ARG A 88 20.67 -5.77 -9.40
CA ARG A 88 21.77 -6.39 -10.14
C ARG A 88 22.86 -5.37 -10.38
N ALA A 89 24.10 -5.78 -10.16
CA ALA A 89 25.24 -4.97 -10.53
C ALA A 89 25.67 -5.33 -11.97
N ASP A 90 25.88 -4.32 -12.80
CA ASP A 90 26.60 -4.44 -14.07
C ASP A 90 27.94 -3.69 -13.98
N ARG A 91 28.75 -3.76 -15.04
CA ARG A 91 30.11 -3.19 -15.09
C ARG A 91 30.17 -1.70 -14.72
N SER A 92 29.12 -0.93 -15.01
CA SER A 92 29.08 0.52 -14.80
C SER A 92 27.91 1.01 -13.95
N LEU A 93 26.85 0.21 -13.74
CA LEU A 93 25.60 0.67 -13.12
C LEU A 93 24.94 -0.43 -12.27
N TYR A 94 24.19 0.00 -11.26
CA TYR A 94 23.24 -0.87 -10.56
C TYR A 94 21.87 -0.74 -11.22
N TYR A 95 21.26 -1.88 -11.50
CA TYR A 95 19.94 -1.97 -12.10
C TYR A 95 18.91 -2.40 -11.05
N TYR A 96 17.83 -1.63 -10.96
CA TYR A 96 16.69 -1.89 -10.09
C TYR A 96 15.40 -1.47 -10.81
N GLY A 97 14.59 -2.44 -11.23
CA GLY A 97 13.44 -2.22 -12.11
C GLY A 97 12.18 -1.70 -11.42
N ALA A 98 12.24 -1.28 -10.15
CA ALA A 98 11.07 -0.74 -9.47
C ALA A 98 10.60 0.57 -10.12
N ASP A 99 11.55 1.45 -10.47
CA ASP A 99 11.23 2.74 -11.07
C ASP A 99 10.48 2.57 -12.40
N GLU A 100 10.91 1.62 -13.23
CA GLU A 100 10.27 1.29 -14.50
C GLU A 100 8.89 0.64 -14.30
N LEU A 101 8.75 -0.23 -13.30
CA LEU A 101 7.48 -0.87 -12.94
C LEU A 101 6.43 0.18 -12.56
N PHE A 102 6.76 1.09 -11.65
CA PHE A 102 5.82 2.12 -11.18
C PHE A 102 5.63 3.26 -12.18
N ALA A 103 6.64 3.56 -13.01
CA ALA A 103 6.48 4.51 -14.11
C ALA A 103 5.45 4.01 -15.13
N LYS A 104 5.45 2.70 -15.42
CA LYS A 104 4.50 2.10 -16.37
C LYS A 104 3.14 1.81 -15.74
N HIS A 105 3.13 1.28 -14.52
CA HIS A 105 1.94 0.80 -13.82
C HIS A 105 1.82 1.42 -12.44
N GLN A 106 1.30 2.64 -12.36
CA GLN A 106 1.06 3.34 -11.09
C GLN A 106 -0.01 2.64 -10.23
N ASP A 107 -0.94 1.94 -10.89
CA ASP A 107 -2.01 1.17 -10.25
C ASP A 107 -1.60 -0.26 -9.89
N VAL A 108 -0.30 -0.60 -10.00
CA VAL A 108 0.19 -1.96 -9.75
C VAL A 108 -0.18 -2.46 -8.35
N VAL A 109 -0.08 -1.62 -7.33
CA VAL A 109 -0.45 -2.00 -5.95
C VAL A 109 -1.92 -2.39 -5.90
N LYS A 110 -2.81 -1.59 -6.51
CA LYS A 110 -4.24 -1.88 -6.57
C LYS A 110 -4.51 -3.19 -7.30
N ARG A 111 -3.92 -3.37 -8.48
CA ARG A 111 -4.10 -4.59 -9.28
C ARG A 111 -3.62 -5.84 -8.55
N LEU A 112 -2.54 -5.75 -7.78
CA LEU A 112 -2.04 -6.87 -6.99
C LEU A 112 -2.93 -7.15 -5.78
N THR A 113 -3.39 -6.10 -5.09
CA THR A 113 -4.36 -6.22 -4.00
C THR A 113 -5.66 -6.89 -4.45
N ASP A 114 -6.18 -6.53 -5.63
CA ASP A 114 -7.43 -7.08 -6.18
C ASP A 114 -7.31 -8.55 -6.61
N ARG A 115 -6.08 -9.07 -6.79
CA ARG A 115 -5.83 -10.42 -7.33
C ARG A 115 -5.34 -11.37 -6.25
N THR A 116 -4.15 -11.13 -5.71
CA THR A 116 -3.55 -12.04 -4.72
C THR A 116 -2.67 -11.29 -3.73
N SER A 117 -2.97 -11.46 -2.44
CA SER A 117 -2.18 -10.94 -1.31
C SER A 117 -0.74 -11.44 -1.29
N ALA A 118 -0.48 -12.65 -1.79
CA ALA A 118 0.86 -13.22 -1.90
C ALA A 118 1.75 -12.44 -2.89
N LEU A 119 1.23 -12.05 -4.06
CA LEU A 119 1.98 -11.24 -5.03
C LEU A 119 2.29 -9.84 -4.49
N LEU A 120 1.33 -9.25 -3.76
CA LEU A 120 1.55 -7.98 -3.08
C LEU A 120 2.66 -8.09 -2.05
N ARG A 121 2.71 -9.18 -1.28
CA ARG A 121 3.81 -9.44 -0.35
C ARG A 121 5.15 -9.52 -1.08
N THR A 122 5.22 -10.22 -2.21
CA THR A 122 6.45 -10.29 -3.03
C THR A 122 6.89 -8.92 -3.54
N LEU A 123 5.95 -8.06 -3.94
CA LEU A 123 6.23 -6.67 -4.29
C LEU A 123 6.83 -5.92 -3.09
N LEU A 124 6.16 -5.97 -1.94
CA LEU A 124 6.59 -5.25 -0.73
C LEU A 124 7.95 -5.74 -0.22
N ASP A 125 8.22 -7.05 -0.28
CA ASP A 125 9.52 -7.63 0.06
C ASP A 125 10.64 -7.12 -0.86
N GLY A 126 10.35 -6.96 -2.17
CA GLY A 126 11.30 -6.41 -3.13
C GLY A 126 11.56 -4.90 -3.01
N LEU A 127 10.72 -4.19 -2.26
CA LEU A 127 10.94 -2.78 -1.87
C LEU A 127 11.76 -2.63 -0.58
N VAL A 128 12.14 -3.74 0.05
CA VAL A 128 12.97 -3.76 1.26
C VAL A 128 14.33 -4.35 0.94
N TRP A 129 15.38 -3.55 1.14
CA TRP A 129 16.75 -4.02 0.99
C TRP A 129 17.46 -4.12 2.34
N ARG A 130 18.07 -5.28 2.63
CA ARG A 130 18.76 -5.55 3.90
C ARG A 130 20.24 -5.79 3.66
N SER A 131 21.11 -4.92 4.15
CA SER A 131 22.58 -5.04 4.02
C SER A 131 23.07 -6.36 4.62
N GLN A 132 23.89 -7.15 3.93
CA GLN A 132 24.46 -8.39 4.51
C GLN A 132 25.40 -8.14 5.69
N ARG A 133 25.95 -6.92 5.81
CA ARG A 133 26.86 -6.55 6.90
C ARG A 133 26.07 -6.19 8.15
N THR A 134 26.43 -6.83 9.25
CA THR A 134 26.01 -6.48 10.61
C THR A 134 26.94 -5.40 11.16
N GLU A 135 26.41 -4.48 11.96
CA GLU A 135 27.23 -3.46 12.64
C GLU A 135 28.22 -4.10 13.63
N ALA A 136 29.23 -3.33 14.06
CA ALA A 136 30.34 -3.79 14.89
C ALA A 136 29.93 -4.52 16.18
N ASN A 137 28.72 -4.26 16.69
CA ASN A 137 28.18 -4.88 17.90
C ASN A 137 27.39 -6.18 17.62
N GLY A 138 27.33 -6.65 16.37
CA GLY A 138 26.72 -7.92 15.99
C GLY A 138 25.19 -7.99 16.07
N THR A 139 24.52 -6.92 16.53
CA THR A 139 23.08 -6.95 16.84
C THR A 139 22.20 -6.23 15.83
N LEU A 140 22.72 -5.21 15.14
CA LEU A 140 21.94 -4.34 14.26
C LEU A 140 22.35 -4.50 12.79
N ARG A 141 21.35 -4.44 11.91
CA ARG A 141 21.50 -4.60 10.46
C ARG A 141 20.81 -3.43 9.76
N ARG A 142 21.54 -2.76 8.86
CA ARG A 142 20.98 -1.66 8.07
C ARG A 142 19.94 -2.19 7.07
N VAL A 143 18.76 -1.57 7.09
CA VAL A 143 17.66 -1.83 6.16
C VAL A 143 17.30 -0.53 5.44
N ASN A 144 17.23 -0.57 4.12
CA ASN A 144 16.77 0.54 3.30
C ASN A 144 15.37 0.21 2.74
N TYR A 145 14.46 1.16 2.84
CA TYR A 145 13.07 1.02 2.41
C TYR A 145 12.82 1.92 1.20
N PHE A 146 12.31 1.35 0.11
CA PHE A 146 11.90 2.11 -1.07
C PHE A 146 10.44 2.55 -0.92
N VAL A 147 10.26 3.76 -0.37
CA VAL A 147 8.95 4.26 0.05
C VAL A 147 8.29 5.20 -0.98
N LYS A 148 9.07 5.77 -1.91
CA LYS A 148 8.62 6.80 -2.86
C LYS A 148 7.29 6.48 -3.53
N TYR A 149 7.18 5.33 -4.20
CA TYR A 149 5.99 4.94 -4.95
C TYR A 149 4.79 4.52 -4.08
N VAL A 150 5.03 4.23 -2.80
CA VAL A 150 3.94 3.95 -1.84
C VAL A 150 3.37 5.25 -1.28
N LEU A 151 4.18 6.32 -1.18
CA LEU A 151 3.74 7.62 -0.69
C LEU A 151 3.24 8.54 -1.80
N GLU A 152 3.92 8.56 -2.93
CA GLU A 152 3.76 9.56 -3.99
C GLU A 152 3.30 8.89 -5.28
N ASP A 153 2.27 9.47 -5.89
CA ASP A 153 1.85 9.19 -7.26
C ASP A 153 2.72 10.00 -8.24
N ALA A 154 2.77 9.65 -9.53
CA ALA A 154 3.64 10.33 -10.50
C ALA A 154 3.36 11.83 -10.67
N LYS A 155 2.22 12.31 -10.18
CA LYS A 155 1.82 13.73 -10.17
C LYS A 155 2.23 14.47 -8.90
N GLY A 156 3.00 13.86 -8.01
CA GLY A 156 3.40 14.46 -6.73
C GLY A 156 2.30 14.48 -5.66
N LYS A 157 1.22 13.73 -5.87
CA LYS A 157 0.11 13.62 -4.91
C LYS A 157 0.29 12.37 -4.03
N PHE A 158 -0.39 12.32 -2.89
CA PHE A 158 -0.43 11.10 -2.09
C PHE A 158 -1.00 9.93 -2.89
N SER A 159 -0.25 8.84 -2.94
CA SER A 159 -0.67 7.64 -3.66
C SER A 159 -1.86 6.99 -2.94
N PRO A 160 -2.84 6.43 -3.68
CA PRO A 160 -3.93 5.66 -3.09
C PRO A 160 -3.49 4.27 -2.60
N SER A 161 -2.21 3.92 -2.72
CA SER A 161 -1.67 2.59 -2.41
C SER A 161 -1.94 2.18 -0.97
N LEU A 162 -1.72 3.08 -0.01
CA LEU A 162 -1.97 2.77 1.41
C LEU A 162 -3.46 2.53 1.69
N LYS A 163 -4.36 3.28 1.03
CA LYS A 163 -5.81 3.08 1.12
C LYS A 163 -6.19 1.72 0.54
N ASN A 164 -5.65 1.34 -0.62
CA ASN A 164 -5.92 0.05 -1.25
C ASN A 164 -5.41 -1.11 -0.39
N ILE A 165 -4.21 -0.99 0.19
CA ILE A 165 -3.67 -1.99 1.13
C ILE A 165 -4.58 -2.11 2.37
N SER A 166 -5.02 -1.00 2.95
CA SER A 166 -5.92 -1.04 4.11
C SER A 166 -7.29 -1.64 3.77
N ALA A 167 -7.76 -1.44 2.53
CA ALA A 167 -9.04 -1.98 2.06
C ALA A 167 -8.99 -3.49 1.81
N SER A 168 -7.80 -4.08 1.64
CA SER A 168 -7.65 -5.53 1.44
C SER A 168 -7.98 -6.33 2.71
N GLY A 169 -7.82 -5.72 3.88
CA GLY A 169 -8.14 -6.36 5.17
C GLY A 169 -7.18 -7.47 5.59
N ASP A 170 -6.08 -7.71 4.86
CA ASP A 170 -5.13 -8.77 5.17
C ASP A 170 -4.15 -8.35 6.28
N PRO A 171 -4.22 -8.96 7.49
CA PRO A 171 -3.40 -8.53 8.62
C PRO A 171 -1.89 -8.78 8.40
N SER A 172 -1.53 -9.78 7.59
CA SER A 172 -0.14 -10.11 7.25
C SER A 172 0.51 -9.05 6.36
N ILE A 173 -0.27 -8.38 5.52
CA ILE A 173 0.22 -7.31 4.64
C ILE A 173 0.29 -5.99 5.41
N VAL A 174 -0.71 -5.69 6.22
CA VAL A 174 -0.73 -4.46 7.04
C VAL A 174 0.41 -4.43 8.04
N SER A 175 0.78 -5.59 8.61
CA SER A 175 1.93 -5.73 9.52
C SER A 175 3.29 -5.80 8.81
N HIS A 176 3.34 -5.67 7.48
CA HIS A 176 4.60 -5.71 6.75
C HIS A 176 5.50 -4.52 7.15
N PRO A 177 6.82 -4.72 7.37
CA PRO A 177 7.73 -3.67 7.84
C PRO A 177 7.71 -2.39 6.99
N LEU A 178 7.63 -2.53 5.67
CA LEU A 178 7.52 -1.38 4.77
C LEU A 178 6.29 -0.52 5.08
N VAL A 179 5.13 -1.15 5.26
CA VAL A 179 3.86 -0.46 5.52
C VAL A 179 3.91 0.22 6.90
N SER A 180 4.45 -0.47 7.91
CA SER A 180 4.67 0.11 9.25
C SER A 180 5.52 1.38 9.18
N VAL A 181 6.67 1.33 8.49
CA VAL A 181 7.56 2.48 8.31
C VAL A 181 6.87 3.62 7.58
N VAL A 182 6.11 3.34 6.52
CA VAL A 182 5.33 4.36 5.80
C VAL A 182 4.32 5.04 6.73
N VAL A 183 3.56 4.26 7.50
CA VAL A 183 2.56 4.78 8.44
C VAL A 183 3.22 5.60 9.55
N GLU A 184 4.35 5.14 10.09
CA GLU A 184 5.12 5.89 11.10
C GLU A 184 5.64 7.22 10.56
N LEU A 185 6.17 7.23 9.33
CA LEU A 185 6.63 8.46 8.67
C LEU A 185 5.48 9.46 8.47
N LEU A 186 4.33 8.97 7.99
CA LEU A 186 3.13 9.80 7.83
C LEU A 186 2.61 10.31 9.19
N TRP A 187 2.63 9.45 10.20
CA TRP A 187 2.19 9.78 11.55
C TRP A 187 3.06 10.86 12.18
N ALA A 188 4.37 10.65 12.21
CA ALA A 188 5.33 11.57 12.81
C ALA A 188 5.36 12.93 12.11
N GLY A 189 5.24 12.94 10.77
CA GLY A 189 5.29 14.13 9.95
C GLY A 189 4.00 14.94 9.96
N VAL A 190 2.94 14.40 9.35
CA VAL A 190 1.74 15.17 8.98
C VAL A 190 0.55 14.82 9.88
N VAL A 191 0.25 13.54 10.04
CA VAL A 191 -1.03 13.09 10.60
C VAL A 191 -1.16 13.47 12.08
N ARG A 192 -0.10 13.34 12.89
CA ARG A 192 -0.15 13.69 14.32
C ARG A 192 -0.57 15.13 14.57
N ARG A 193 -0.02 16.09 13.81
CA ARG A 193 -0.36 17.51 13.98
C ARG A 193 -1.81 17.77 13.61
N GLN A 194 -2.25 17.26 12.47
CA GLN A 194 -3.63 17.42 12.01
C GLN A 194 -4.63 16.76 12.98
N PHE A 195 -4.30 15.58 13.49
CA PHE A 195 -5.13 14.86 14.46
C PHE A 195 -5.29 15.64 15.77
N ILE A 196 -4.20 16.14 16.35
CA ILE A 196 -4.25 16.91 17.59
C ILE A 196 -5.09 18.18 17.41
N VAL A 197 -4.87 18.94 16.32
CA VAL A 197 -5.65 20.15 16.03
C VAL A 197 -7.14 19.83 15.88
N SER A 198 -7.48 18.76 15.16
CA SER A 198 -8.88 18.33 15.00
C SER A 198 -9.53 17.89 16.32
N ARG A 199 -8.77 17.30 17.24
CA ARG A 199 -9.28 16.80 18.53
C ARG A 199 -9.31 17.86 19.63
N ILE A 200 -8.48 18.90 19.56
CA ILE A 200 -8.44 19.98 20.55
C ILE A 200 -9.82 20.61 20.77
N TRP A 201 -10.58 20.87 19.69
CA TRP A 201 -11.92 21.44 19.82
C TRP A 201 -12.89 20.52 20.59
N ASN A 202 -12.83 19.21 20.30
CA ASN A 202 -13.65 18.21 21.01
C ASN A 202 -13.25 18.10 22.48
N ILE A 203 -11.94 18.15 22.79
CA ILE A 203 -11.44 18.11 24.17
C ILE A 203 -11.88 19.37 24.92
N LEU A 204 -11.82 20.54 24.29
CA LEU A 204 -12.26 21.80 24.88
C LEU A 204 -13.76 21.76 25.22
N ASN A 205 -14.60 21.29 24.30
CA ASN A 205 -16.03 21.12 24.56
C ASN A 205 -16.30 20.12 25.69
N LEU A 206 -15.54 19.03 25.74
CA LEU A 206 -15.65 18.04 26.82
C LEU A 206 -15.29 18.66 28.18
N ILE A 207 -14.23 19.47 28.26
CA ILE A 207 -13.83 20.14 29.49
C ILE A 207 -14.91 21.14 29.95
N ILE A 208 -15.45 21.96 29.03
CA ILE A 208 -16.54 22.90 29.35
C ILE A 208 -17.76 22.14 29.87
N PHE A 209 -18.11 21.03 29.22
CA PHE A 209 -19.24 20.20 29.64
C PHE A 209 -19.05 19.63 31.05
N VAL A 210 -17.89 19.04 31.35
CA VAL A 210 -17.58 18.49 32.68
C VAL A 210 -17.59 19.59 33.74
N MET A 211 -16.98 20.74 33.46
CA MET A 211 -17.01 21.88 34.39
C MET A 211 -18.44 22.38 34.62
N GLY A 212 -19.28 22.41 33.58
CA GLY A 212 -20.71 22.73 33.71
C GLY A 212 -21.45 21.75 34.62
N GLN A 213 -21.16 20.46 34.52
CA GLN A 213 -21.78 19.42 35.37
C GLN A 213 -21.34 19.48 36.84
N GLU A 214 -20.11 19.93 37.14
CA GLU A 214 -19.63 20.06 38.52
C GLU A 214 -20.07 21.38 39.18
N ILE A 215 -20.11 22.47 38.42
CA ILE A 215 -20.46 23.80 38.94
C ILE A 215 -21.97 23.92 39.21
N THR A 216 -22.82 23.34 38.36
CA THR A 216 -24.28 23.43 38.51
C THR A 216 -24.81 22.86 39.84
N PRO A 217 -24.47 21.62 40.26
CA PRO A 217 -24.94 21.06 41.53
C PRO A 217 -24.29 21.73 42.74
N SER A 218 -23.04 22.19 42.66
CA SER A 218 -22.40 22.90 43.76
C SER A 218 -23.04 24.28 44.01
N MET A 219 -23.46 24.98 42.95
CA MET A 219 -24.24 26.22 43.06
C MET A 219 -25.65 25.99 43.63
N ILE A 220 -26.36 24.93 43.22
CA ILE A 220 -27.68 24.58 43.77
C ILE A 220 -27.57 24.22 45.26
N ARG A 221 -26.51 23.50 45.66
CA ARG A 221 -26.25 23.19 47.07
C ARG A 221 -25.96 24.44 47.91
N ASN A 222 -25.24 25.41 47.37
CA ASN A 222 -24.87 26.63 48.11
C ASN A 222 -25.97 27.71 48.14
N ASN A 223 -26.83 27.77 47.12
CA ASN A 223 -27.95 28.73 47.01
C ASN A 223 -29.31 28.10 47.37
N GLY A 224 -29.33 26.86 47.87
CA GLY A 224 -30.55 26.27 48.42
C GLY A 224 -31.09 27.16 49.54
N PRO A 225 -32.41 27.38 49.63
CA PRO A 225 -32.98 28.22 50.67
C PRO A 225 -32.45 27.72 52.01
N SER A 226 -31.92 28.65 52.80
CA SER A 226 -31.52 28.44 54.19
C SER A 226 -32.51 27.49 54.86
N ASN A 227 -31.98 26.52 55.60
CA ASN A 227 -32.69 25.50 56.38
C ASN A 227 -33.77 26.05 57.37
N GLU A 228 -34.15 27.31 57.27
CA GLU A 228 -35.21 27.97 58.02
C GLU A 228 -36.61 27.74 57.43
N LEU A 229 -36.76 27.43 56.13
CA LEU A 229 -38.09 27.14 55.56
C LEU A 229 -38.56 25.70 55.81
N TYR A 230 -37.63 24.75 55.99
CA TYR A 230 -37.98 23.37 56.31
C TYR A 230 -38.33 23.16 57.79
N SER A 231 -37.82 24.00 58.69
CA SER A 231 -38.24 23.99 60.11
C SER A 231 -39.62 24.62 60.33
N LEU A 232 -40.05 25.54 59.45
CA LEU A 232 -41.35 26.21 59.54
C LEU A 232 -42.51 25.38 58.95
N LEU A 233 -42.22 24.46 58.01
CA LEU A 233 -43.20 23.52 57.43
C LEU A 233 -43.38 22.21 58.22
N LEU A 234 -42.52 21.95 59.23
CA LEU A 234 -42.63 20.79 60.14
C LEU A 234 -43.26 21.14 61.50
N LEU A 235 -43.75 22.37 61.68
CA LEU A 235 -44.39 22.88 62.90
C LEU A 235 -45.87 23.24 62.67
N GLU A 236 -46.58 22.44 61.88
CA GLU A 236 -48.06 22.43 61.94
C GLU A 236 -48.46 21.40 63.01
N PRO A 237 -49.05 21.82 64.15
CA PRO A 237 -49.25 20.96 65.30
C PRO A 237 -50.48 20.08 65.10
N GLU A 238 -50.30 18.76 65.08
CA GLU A 238 -51.39 17.87 65.46
C GLU A 238 -51.57 17.92 66.99
N ARG A 239 -52.70 18.52 67.39
CA ARG A 239 -53.40 18.48 68.69
C ARG A 239 -52.97 19.46 69.79
#